data_AF-A0A392S1F0-F1
#
_entry.id   AF-A0A392S1F0-F1
#
_cell.length_a   1.000
_cell.length_b   1.000
_cell.length_c   1.000
_cell.angle_alpha   90.00
_cell.angle_beta   90.00
_cell.angle_gamma   90.00
#
_symmetry.space_group_name_H-M   'P 1'
#
loop_
_entity.id
_entity.type
_entity.pdbx_description
1 polymer ?
#
loop_
_entity_poly.entity_id
_entity_poly.type
_entity_poly.pdbx_seq_one_letter_code
_entity_poly.pdbx_strand_id
1 'polypeptide(L)'
;DRVDEAIAALTANQTSLAQSQASMSAKIDEILGRLASLDTSGCVQSTTTLPSSSDFSRNHRMKLDVPRFDGSDALGWIFKASQFFDYHATPESDRLIIASFYMEGPVLGWYQWMAS
;
A
#
# COMPACT_ATOMS: atom_id res chain seq x y z
N ASP A 1 10.67 20.23 53.64
CA ASP A 1 9.29 19.79 53.85
C ASP A 1 8.97 18.65 52.90
N ARG A 2 8.30 17.58 53.34
CA ARG A 2 8.04 16.37 52.52
C ARG A 2 7.02 16.63 51.40
N VAL A 3 6.23 17.68 51.57
CA VAL A 3 5.23 18.15 50.60
C VAL A 3 5.89 18.84 49.42
N ASP A 4 6.91 19.68 49.65
CA ASP A 4 7.64 20.36 48.58
C ASP A 4 8.36 19.37 47.64
N GLU A 5 8.90 18.29 48.20
CA GLU A 5 9.54 17.21 47.44
C GLU A 5 8.52 16.45 46.56
N ALA A 6 7.34 16.18 47.10
CA ALA A 6 6.26 15.54 46.34
C ALA A 6 5.75 16.45 45.20
N ILE A 7 5.66 17.76 45.43
CA ILE A 7 5.31 18.74 44.40
C ILE A 7 6.38 18.76 43.30
N ALA A 8 7.66 18.82 43.66
CA ALA A 8 8.75 18.81 42.70
C ALA A 8 8.76 17.53 41.84
N ALA A 9 8.53 16.36 42.47
CA ALA A 9 8.47 15.08 41.77
C ALA A 9 7.26 14.99 40.82
N LEU A 10 6.10 15.52 41.22
CA LEU A 10 4.91 15.55 40.36
C LEU A 10 5.13 16.48 39.16
N THR A 11 5.71 17.66 39.38
CA THR A 11 6.03 18.61 38.30
C THR A 11 7.04 18.01 37.32
N ALA A 12 8.06 17.29 37.80
CA ALA A 12 9.02 16.60 36.94
C ALA A 12 8.34 15.53 36.06
N ASN A 13 7.46 14.71 36.66
CA ASN A 13 6.69 13.71 35.91
C ASN A 13 5.75 14.35 34.87
N GLN A 14 5.06 15.43 35.24
CA GLN A 14 4.17 16.16 34.32
C GLN A 14 4.96 16.75 33.15
N THR A 15 6.15 17.30 33.42
CA THR A 15 7.03 17.86 32.37
C THR A 15 7.54 16.76 31.44
N SER A 16 7.90 15.59 31.98
CA SER A 16 8.30 14.43 31.18
C SER A 16 7.18 13.94 30.27
N LEU A 17 5.94 13.87 30.78
CA LEU A 17 4.78 13.50 29.97
C LEU A 17 4.51 14.53 28.86
N ALA A 18 4.59 15.82 29.16
CA ALA A 18 4.42 16.89 28.18
C ALA A 18 5.50 16.84 27.07
N GLN A 19 6.76 16.55 27.43
CA GLN A 19 7.84 16.36 26.46
C GLN A 19 7.61 15.14 25.57
N SER A 20 7.14 14.03 26.15
CA SER A 20 6.79 12.84 25.38
C SER A 20 5.65 13.11 24.39
N GLN A 21 4.60 13.81 24.83
CA GLN A 21 3.50 14.23 23.96
C GLN A 21 3.95 15.15 22.83
N ALA A 22 4.78 16.15 23.13
CA ALA A 22 5.34 17.05 22.12
C ALA A 22 6.21 16.30 21.09
N SER A 23 7.01 15.32 21.55
CA SER A 23 7.81 14.46 20.66
C SER A 23 6.94 13.59 19.76
N MET A 24 5.86 13.01 20.29
CA MET A 24 4.90 12.25 19.49
C MET A 24 4.21 13.12 18.45
N SER A 25 3.79 14.34 18.82
CA SER A 25 3.18 15.29 17.89
C SER A 25 4.13 15.65 16.74
N ALA A 26 5.38 15.99 17.05
CA ALA A 26 6.37 16.34 16.03
C ALA A 26 6.65 15.16 15.07
N LYS A 27 6.67 13.92 15.59
CA LYS A 27 6.81 12.71 14.75
C LYS A 27 5.59 12.50 13.83
N ILE A 28 4.38 12.82 14.29
CA ILE A 28 3.16 12.75 13.46
C ILE A 28 3.26 13.75 12.31
N ASP A 29 3.64 15.00 12.59
CA ASP A 29 3.80 16.03 11.56
C ASP A 29 4.87 15.64 10.52
N GLU A 30 5.96 15.00 10.96
CA GLU A 30 6.99 14.47 10.07
C GLU A 30 6.45 13.37 9.14
N ILE A 31 5.67 12.42 9.68
CA ILE A 31 5.04 11.35 8.88
C ILE A 31 4.07 11.95 7.86
N LEU A 32 3.24 12.91 8.28
CA LEU A 32 2.30 13.59 7.39
C LEU A 32 3.03 14.32 6.24
N GLY A 33 4.16 14.98 6.52
CA GLY A 33 4.99 15.61 5.49
C GLY A 33 5.57 14.64 4.47
N ARG A 34 6.03 13.46 4.92
CA ARG A 34 6.54 12.41 4.03
C ARG A 34 5.44 11.83 3.12
N LEU A 35 4.24 11.65 3.66
CA LEU A 35 3.09 11.17 2.88
C LEU A 35 2.65 12.19 1.82
N ALA A 36 2.61 13.48 2.14
CA ALA A 36 2.27 14.54 1.19
C ALA A 36 3.27 14.64 0.01
N SER A 37 4.56 14.38 0.26
CA SER A 37 5.59 14.38 -0.79
C SER A 37 5.47 13.21 -1.77
N LEU A 38 4.83 12.10 -1.37
CA LEU A 38 4.66 10.92 -2.22
C LEU A 38 3.53 11.10 -3.26
N ASP A 39 2.58 12.00 -3.01
CA ASP A 39 1.45 12.29 -3.92
C ASP A 39 1.86 13.20 -5.11
N THR A 40 2.96 13.96 -4.99
CA THR A 40 3.41 14.94 -6.02
C THR A 40 4.26 14.34 -7.15
N SER A 41 4.41 13.01 -7.23
CA SER A 41 5.05 12.34 -8.38
C SER A 41 4.05 11.86 -9.43
N GLY A 42 3.04 12.69 -9.74
CA GLY A 42 2.26 12.59 -10.98
C GLY A 42 2.96 13.39 -12.08
N CYS A 43 3.81 12.73 -12.87
CA CYS A 43 4.45 13.33 -14.05
C CYS A 43 3.36 13.73 -15.07
N VAL A 44 3.08 15.03 -15.16
CA VAL A 44 2.40 15.65 -16.30
C VAL A 44 3.27 16.81 -16.76
N GLN A 45 4.14 16.56 -17.74
CA GLN A 45 4.70 17.62 -18.58
C GLN A 45 4.31 17.33 -20.03
N SER A 46 3.19 17.93 -20.42
CA SER A 46 2.83 18.13 -21.82
C SER A 46 3.55 19.37 -22.33
N THR A 47 4.60 19.20 -23.15
CA THR A 47 5.04 20.23 -24.10
C THR A 47 5.40 19.58 -25.44
N THR A 48 4.66 20.04 -26.44
CA THR A 48 4.68 19.77 -27.88
C THR A 48 6.07 19.82 -28.54
N THR A 49 6.42 18.81 -29.38
CA THR A 49 7.09 18.94 -30.69
C THR A 49 7.14 17.61 -31.48
N LEU A 50 6.44 17.63 -32.63
CA LEU A 50 6.45 16.88 -33.90
C LEU A 50 7.63 15.93 -34.31
N PRO A 51 7.46 15.09 -35.36
CA PRO A 51 7.43 13.63 -35.26
C PRO A 51 8.60 12.93 -35.97
N SER A 52 8.59 11.60 -35.82
CA SER A 52 9.17 10.58 -36.71
C SER A 52 10.35 9.81 -36.13
N SER A 53 10.25 8.49 -36.38
CA SER A 53 11.25 7.45 -36.21
C SER A 53 11.66 7.11 -34.78
N SER A 54 10.94 6.15 -34.19
CA SER A 54 11.49 4.79 -34.03
C SER A 54 10.52 3.90 -33.24
N ASP A 55 9.90 2.97 -33.97
CA ASP A 55 9.02 1.88 -33.52
C ASP A 55 9.74 0.83 -32.63
N PHE A 56 10.37 1.27 -31.54
CA PHE A 56 11.02 0.39 -30.57
C PHE A 56 10.50 0.53 -29.14
N SER A 57 9.60 1.46 -28.87
CA SER A 57 8.80 1.46 -27.64
C SER A 57 7.62 0.49 -27.74
N ARG A 58 7.84 -0.70 -28.32
CA ARG A 58 6.95 -1.82 -28.08
C ARG A 58 7.17 -2.27 -26.65
N ASN A 59 6.42 -1.63 -25.74
CA ASN A 59 5.81 -2.30 -24.60
C ASN A 59 6.71 -3.37 -23.98
N HIS A 60 7.81 -2.98 -23.34
CA HIS A 60 8.44 -3.84 -22.34
C HIS A 60 7.53 -3.87 -21.09
N ARG A 61 6.23 -4.15 -21.28
CA ARG A 61 5.38 -4.52 -20.15
C ARG A 61 6.00 -5.78 -19.60
N MET A 62 6.49 -5.70 -18.38
CA MET A 62 6.94 -6.89 -17.67
C MET A 62 5.77 -7.87 -17.71
N LYS A 63 6.04 -9.07 -18.21
CA LYS A 63 5.04 -10.13 -18.31
C LYS A 63 4.91 -10.73 -16.91
N LEU A 64 4.22 -9.99 -16.04
CA LEU A 64 3.79 -10.47 -14.74
C LEU A 64 2.63 -11.42 -15.02
N ASP A 65 2.78 -12.69 -14.69
CA ASP A 65 1.66 -13.63 -14.65
C ASP A 65 1.18 -13.77 -13.20
N VAL A 66 -0.14 -13.90 -13.01
CA VAL A 66 -0.70 -14.19 -11.68
C VAL A 66 -0.33 -15.63 -11.32
N PRO A 67 0.29 -15.88 -10.14
CA PRO A 67 0.55 -17.25 -9.71
C PRO A 67 -0.76 -18.00 -9.51
N ARG A 68 -0.77 -19.33 -9.68
CA ARG A 68 -1.93 -20.15 -9.32
C ARG A 68 -2.09 -20.22 -7.80
N PHE A 69 -3.33 -20.39 -7.36
CA PHE A 69 -3.71 -20.47 -5.95
C PHE A 69 -4.33 -21.82 -5.63
N ASP A 70 -3.60 -22.64 -4.87
CA ASP A 70 -4.03 -23.94 -4.37
C ASP A 70 -4.55 -23.89 -2.93
N GLY A 71 -4.54 -22.71 -2.30
CA GLY A 71 -4.87 -22.49 -0.89
C GLY A 71 -3.67 -22.21 0.01
N SER A 72 -2.45 -22.41 -0.50
CA SER A 72 -1.22 -22.10 0.22
C SER A 72 -0.92 -20.61 0.18
N ASP A 73 -0.48 -20.04 1.32
CA ASP A 73 -0.05 -18.63 1.43
C ASP A 73 -1.04 -17.62 0.81
N ALA A 74 -2.27 -17.58 1.34
CA ALA A 74 -3.32 -16.69 0.84
C ALA A 74 -2.90 -15.21 0.82
N LEU A 75 -2.19 -14.73 1.86
CA LEU A 75 -1.76 -13.33 1.94
C LEU A 75 -0.72 -13.00 0.87
N GLY A 76 0.29 -13.86 0.67
CA GLY A 76 1.28 -13.67 -0.38
C GLY A 76 0.67 -13.74 -1.78
N TRP A 77 -0.33 -14.60 -1.97
CA TRP A 77 -1.07 -14.67 -3.23
C TRP A 77 -1.89 -13.40 -3.49
N ILE A 78 -2.67 -12.94 -2.51
CA ILE A 78 -3.47 -11.70 -2.61
C ILE A 78 -2.58 -10.51 -2.94
N PHE A 79 -1.44 -10.37 -2.25
CA PHE A 79 -0.50 -9.29 -2.52
C PHE A 79 -0.02 -9.29 -3.98
N LYS A 80 0.40 -10.45 -4.50
CA LYS A 80 0.86 -10.59 -5.90
C LYS A 80 -0.26 -10.33 -6.90
N ALA A 81 -1.47 -10.85 -6.65
CA ALA A 81 -2.63 -10.62 -7.50
C ALA A 81 -3.02 -9.13 -7.55
N SER A 82 -3.00 -8.43 -6.41
CA SER A 82 -3.23 -6.98 -6.36
C SER A 82 -2.20 -6.20 -7.16
N GLN A 83 -0.90 -6.51 -7.00
CA GLN A 83 0.16 -5.87 -7.79
C GLN A 83 -0.03 -6.11 -9.29
N PHE A 84 -0.42 -7.32 -9.70
CA PHE A 84 -0.76 -7.60 -11.08
C PHE A 84 -1.93 -6.73 -11.57
N PHE A 85 -3.03 -6.66 -10.83
CA PHE A 85 -4.19 -5.87 -11.25
C PHE A 85 -3.89 -4.38 -11.35
N ASP A 86 -3.11 -3.84 -10.42
CA ASP A 86 -2.73 -2.43 -10.42
C ASP A 86 -1.79 -2.12 -11.60
N TYR A 87 -0.79 -2.97 -11.84
CA TYR A 87 0.09 -2.88 -13.00
C TYR A 87 -0.67 -3.03 -14.33
N HIS A 88 -1.71 -3.87 -14.34
CA HIS A 88 -2.53 -4.10 -15.52
C HIS A 88 -3.66 -3.09 -15.70
N ALA A 89 -3.85 -2.15 -14.76
CA ALA A 89 -5.01 -1.27 -14.67
C ALA A 89 -6.33 -2.04 -14.82
N THR A 90 -6.39 -3.23 -14.22
CA THR A 90 -7.57 -4.10 -14.29
C THR A 90 -8.74 -3.47 -13.51
N PRO A 91 -9.90 -3.27 -14.16
CA PRO A 91 -11.10 -2.76 -13.49
C PRO A 91 -11.52 -3.62 -12.31
N GLU A 92 -11.98 -3.01 -11.23
CA GLU A 92 -12.37 -3.72 -10.00
C GLU A 92 -13.45 -4.79 -10.24
N SER A 93 -14.40 -4.53 -11.15
CA SER A 93 -15.44 -5.48 -11.57
C SER A 93 -14.87 -6.80 -12.11
N ASP A 94 -13.70 -6.73 -12.73
CA ASP A 94 -13.11 -7.86 -13.45
C ASP A 94 -12.09 -8.60 -12.59
N ARG A 95 -11.55 -7.95 -11.53
CA ARG A 95 -10.50 -8.51 -10.66
C ARG A 95 -10.93 -9.84 -10.03
N LEU A 96 -12.14 -9.90 -9.48
CA LEU A 96 -12.68 -11.11 -8.85
C LEU A 96 -12.85 -12.27 -9.85
N ILE A 97 -13.39 -11.95 -11.03
CA ILE A 97 -13.57 -12.92 -12.11
C ILE A 97 -12.20 -13.45 -12.55
N ILE A 98 -11.24 -12.56 -12.79
CA ILE A 98 -9.88 -12.94 -13.20
C ILE A 98 -9.20 -13.78 -12.10
N ALA A 99 -9.27 -13.36 -10.84
CA ALA A 99 -8.73 -14.07 -9.69
C ALA A 99 -9.25 -15.52 -9.61
N SER A 100 -10.54 -15.74 -9.88
CA SER A 100 -11.14 -17.08 -9.87
C SER A 100 -10.51 -18.04 -10.89
N PHE A 101 -10.05 -17.56 -12.05
CA PHE A 101 -9.40 -18.39 -13.07
C PHE A 101 -8.03 -18.93 -12.61
N TYR A 102 -7.41 -18.29 -11.62
CA TYR A 102 -6.14 -18.71 -11.06
C TYR A 102 -6.29 -19.57 -9.81
N MET A 103 -7.52 -19.84 -9.34
CA MET A 103 -7.76 -20.80 -8.28
C MET A 103 -7.73 -22.23 -8.82
N GLU A 104 -7.10 -23.14 -8.08
CA GLU A 104 -7.02 -24.56 -8.44
C GLU A 104 -7.23 -25.48 -7.23
N GLY A 105 -7.41 -26.76 -7.52
CA GLY A 105 -7.56 -27.78 -6.49
C GLY A 105 -8.80 -27.58 -5.59
N PRO A 106 -8.68 -27.89 -4.28
CA PRO A 106 -9.80 -27.80 -3.34
C PRO A 106 -10.39 -26.39 -3.20
N VAL A 107 -9.57 -25.35 -3.37
CA VAL A 107 -10.02 -23.95 -3.25
C VAL A 107 -11.00 -23.58 -4.35
N LEU A 108 -10.78 -24.05 -5.58
CA LEU A 108 -11.71 -23.80 -6.68
C LEU A 108 -13.09 -24.40 -6.39
N GLY A 109 -13.13 -25.62 -5.85
CA GLY A 109 -14.38 -26.26 -5.45
C GLY A 109 -15.10 -25.52 -4.34
N TRP A 110 -14.38 -25.04 -3.34
CA TRP A 110 -14.93 -24.18 -2.29
C TRP A 110 -15.50 -22.86 -2.84
N TYR A 111 -14.78 -22.20 -3.73
CA TYR A 111 -15.23 -20.96 -4.36
C TYR A 111 -16.52 -21.17 -5.16
N GLN A 112 -16.57 -22.24 -5.95
CA GLN A 112 -17.79 -22.62 -6.69
C GLN A 112 -18.97 -22.88 -5.75
N TRP A 113 -18.76 -23.59 -4.64
CA TRP A 113 -19.80 -23.85 -3.66
C TRP A 113 -20.31 -22.56 -3.00
N MET A 114 -19.43 -21.62 -2.64
CA MET A 114 -19.84 -20.33 -2.08
C MET A 114 -20.57 -19.43 -3.09
N ALA A 115 -20.24 -19.55 -4.38
CA ALA A 115 -20.85 -18.79 -5.45
C ALA A 115 -22.16 -19.41 -5.98
N SER A 116 -22.55 -20.59 -5.47
CA SER A 116 -23.77 -21.33 -5.85
C SER A 116 -25.01 -20.87 -5.10
#